data_AF-A0A1G3JBX8-F1
#
_entry.id   AF-A0A1G3JBX8-F1
#
_cell.length_a   1.000
_cell.length_b   1.000
_cell.length_c   1.000
_cell.angle_alpha   90.00
_cell.angle_beta   90.00
_cell.angle_gamma   90.00
#
_symmetry.space_group_name_H-M   'P 1'
#
loop_
_entity.id
_entity.type
_entity.pdbx_description
1 polymer ?
#
loop_
_entity_poly.entity_id
_entity_poly.type
_entity_poly.pdbx_seq_one_letter_code
_entity_poly.pdbx_strand_id
1 'polypeptide(L)'
;MADPRIIDIKLDERTILWRNADVEQERRIAIFDLLEDNHFAPQRVHADGYMGPYKVVLRVEDGRLVIEINREDDSALEAIILGLGRFRRPIREYFAICDSYYQAISNASPQQIETVDMARRGIHNDAAE
;
A
#
# COMPACT_ATOMS: atom_id res chain seq x y z
N MET A 1 2.93 27.53 -4.30
CA MET A 1 1.72 27.13 -3.54
C MET A 1 2.02 25.77 -2.94
N ALA A 2 1.49 25.46 -1.75
CA ALA A 2 1.60 24.11 -1.21
C ALA A 2 0.90 23.12 -2.14
N ASP A 3 1.50 21.96 -2.37
CA ASP A 3 0.94 20.88 -3.18
C ASP A 3 1.03 19.57 -2.37
N PRO A 4 0.19 19.41 -1.33
CA PRO A 4 0.27 18.30 -0.38
C PRO A 4 -0.29 17.01 -0.99
N ARG A 5 0.48 16.40 -1.89
CA ARG A 5 0.13 15.16 -2.58
C ARG A 5 1.37 14.30 -2.87
N ILE A 6 1.14 13.01 -3.04
CA ILE A 6 2.07 12.06 -3.61
C ILE A 6 1.93 12.11 -5.15
N ILE A 7 3.08 12.14 -5.84
CA ILE A 7 3.19 12.14 -7.31
C ILE A 7 3.91 10.92 -7.87
N ASP A 8 4.59 10.14 -7.02
CA ASP A 8 5.25 8.89 -7.40
C ASP A 8 5.26 7.94 -6.20
N ILE A 9 5.02 6.65 -6.45
CA ILE A 9 5.15 5.58 -5.47
C ILE A 9 5.99 4.47 -6.07
N LYS A 10 7.11 4.15 -5.42
CA LYS A 10 7.97 3.02 -5.77
C LYS A 10 7.96 1.98 -4.66
N LEU A 11 7.96 0.72 -5.04
CA LEU A 11 8.14 -0.40 -4.12
C LEU A 11 9.56 -0.94 -4.31
N ASP A 12 10.27 -1.18 -3.22
CA ASP A 12 11.54 -1.88 -3.29
C ASP A 12 11.30 -3.35 -3.66
N GLU A 13 11.65 -3.72 -4.89
CA GLU A 13 11.43 -5.06 -5.44
C GLU A 13 12.23 -6.14 -4.69
N ARG A 14 13.24 -5.76 -3.89
CA ARG A 14 14.03 -6.70 -3.09
C ARG A 14 13.28 -7.16 -1.84
N THR A 15 12.43 -6.31 -1.28
CA THR A 15 11.71 -6.56 -0.03
C THR A 15 10.21 -6.72 -0.23
N ILE A 16 9.65 -6.10 -1.27
CA ILE A 16 8.25 -6.22 -1.69
C ILE A 16 8.21 -6.99 -3.01
N LEU A 17 8.34 -8.30 -2.87
CA LEU A 17 8.50 -9.22 -3.99
C LEU A 17 7.28 -9.21 -4.92
N TRP A 18 7.57 -9.43 -6.21
CA TRP A 18 6.59 -9.79 -7.21
C TRP A 18 5.89 -11.11 -6.84
N ARG A 19 4.59 -11.24 -7.15
CA ARG A 19 3.84 -12.47 -6.84
C ARG A 19 3.25 -13.19 -8.04
N ASN A 20 2.07 -12.78 -8.51
CA ASN A 20 1.41 -13.35 -9.68
C ASN A 20 0.74 -12.21 -10.45
N ALA A 21 0.30 -12.47 -11.69
CA ALA A 21 -0.24 -11.43 -12.55
C ALA A 21 -1.42 -10.67 -11.93
N ASP A 22 -2.29 -11.37 -11.21
CA ASP A 22 -3.48 -10.81 -10.57
C ASP A 22 -3.10 -9.91 -9.38
N VAL A 23 -2.17 -10.36 -8.53
CA VAL A 23 -1.66 -9.56 -7.39
C VAL A 23 -0.95 -8.31 -7.89
N GLU A 24 -0.19 -8.40 -8.98
CA GLU A 24 0.44 -7.22 -9.58
C GLU A 24 -0.56 -6.28 -10.25
N GLN A 25 -1.66 -6.80 -10.79
CA GLN A 25 -2.74 -5.98 -11.32
C GLN A 25 -3.43 -5.21 -10.19
N GLU A 26 -3.81 -5.88 -9.10
CA GLU A 26 -4.38 -5.21 -7.92
C GLU A 26 -3.41 -4.16 -7.34
N ARG A 27 -2.10 -4.47 -7.32
CA ARG A 27 -1.06 -3.52 -6.91
C ARG A 27 -1.02 -2.27 -7.79
N ARG A 28 -1.07 -2.43 -9.11
CA ARG A 28 -1.08 -1.30 -10.05
C ARG A 28 -2.33 -0.44 -9.89
N ILE A 29 -3.49 -1.08 -9.72
CA ILE A 29 -4.76 -0.39 -9.47
C ILE A 29 -4.66 0.42 -8.17
N ALA A 30 -4.21 -0.19 -7.08
CA ALA A 30 -4.08 0.49 -5.79
C ALA A 30 -3.10 1.69 -5.84
N ILE A 31 -1.97 1.56 -6.53
CA ILE A 31 -1.03 2.68 -6.72
C ILE A 31 -1.66 3.79 -7.57
N PHE A 32 -2.34 3.43 -8.65
CA PHE A 32 -3.02 4.39 -9.52
C PHE A 32 -4.08 5.18 -8.75
N ASP A 33 -4.97 4.48 -8.04
CA ASP A 33 -6.04 5.10 -7.25
C ASP A 33 -5.48 6.03 -6.16
N LEU A 34 -4.38 5.60 -5.49
CA LEU A 34 -3.67 6.46 -4.54
C LEU A 34 -3.11 7.71 -5.22
N LEU A 35 -2.47 7.60 -6.39
CA LEU A 35 -1.86 8.76 -7.04
C LEU A 35 -2.89 9.77 -7.58
N GLU A 36 -4.08 9.31 -7.97
CA GLU A 36 -5.15 10.17 -8.49
C GLU A 36 -5.82 11.03 -7.41
N ASP A 37 -6.19 10.46 -6.26
CA ASP A 37 -7.08 11.12 -5.28
C ASP A 37 -6.48 11.24 -3.86
N ASN A 38 -5.15 11.19 -3.72
CA ASN A 38 -4.53 11.35 -2.41
C ASN A 38 -4.46 12.80 -1.92
N HIS A 39 -4.49 12.93 -0.60
CA HIS A 39 -3.98 14.07 0.12
C HIS A 39 -2.86 13.60 1.05
N PHE A 40 -1.68 14.22 0.95
CA PHE A 40 -0.52 13.82 1.74
C PHE A 40 0.19 15.05 2.32
N ALA A 41 0.04 15.24 3.62
CA ALA A 41 0.60 16.35 4.37
C ALA A 41 1.33 15.85 5.63
N PRO A 42 2.60 15.42 5.51
CA PRO A 42 3.44 15.11 6.66
C PRO A 42 3.46 16.29 7.64
N GLN A 43 3.37 15.98 8.94
CA GLN A 43 3.24 17.01 9.99
C GLN A 43 4.59 17.62 10.40
N ARG A 44 5.70 17.02 9.97
CA ARG A 44 7.04 17.56 10.24
C ARG A 44 7.24 18.84 9.42
N VAL A 45 7.52 19.93 10.12
CA VAL A 45 7.85 21.20 9.47
C VAL A 45 9.32 21.20 9.06
N HIS A 46 9.59 21.47 7.78
CA HIS A 46 10.95 21.61 7.25
C HIS A 46 11.39 23.07 7.25
N ALA A 47 12.69 23.33 7.43
CA ALA A 47 13.24 24.67 7.60
C ALA A 47 13.04 25.58 6.37
N ASP A 48 12.94 25.00 5.19
CA ASP A 48 12.68 25.67 3.92
C ASP A 48 11.19 25.77 3.58
N GLY A 49 10.31 25.28 4.47
CA GLY A 49 8.87 25.33 4.28
C GLY A 49 8.36 24.47 3.13
N TYR A 50 9.08 23.40 2.75
CA TYR A 50 8.63 22.49 1.71
C TYR A 50 7.31 21.80 2.09
N MET A 51 6.33 21.86 1.20
CA MET A 51 4.97 21.38 1.42
C MET A 51 4.45 20.56 0.21
N GLY A 52 5.34 19.75 -0.36
CA GLY A 52 5.07 18.88 -1.51
C GLY A 52 5.21 19.55 -2.88
N PRO A 53 5.02 18.78 -3.96
CA PRO A 53 4.57 17.38 -3.97
C PRO A 53 5.64 16.38 -3.51
N TYR A 54 5.25 15.15 -3.22
CA TYR A 54 6.14 14.13 -2.63
C TYR A 54 6.29 12.91 -3.52
N LYS A 55 7.48 12.33 -3.54
CA LYS A 55 7.71 10.97 -4.06
C LYS A 55 7.88 10.03 -2.87
N VAL A 56 7.27 8.84 -2.93
CA VAL A 56 7.32 7.87 -1.85
C VAL A 56 8.02 6.58 -2.30
N VAL A 57 8.92 6.06 -1.48
CA VAL A 57 9.49 4.72 -1.66
C VAL A 57 9.12 3.85 -0.47
N LEU A 58 8.52 2.70 -0.73
CA LEU A 58 8.11 1.72 0.28
C LEU A 58 9.03 0.50 0.25
N ARG A 59 9.55 0.10 1.42
CA ARG A 59 10.32 -1.14 1.58
C ARG A 59 10.04 -1.81 2.92
N VAL A 60 10.30 -3.11 3.00
CA VAL A 60 10.07 -3.91 4.21
C VAL A 60 11.39 -4.49 4.73
N GLU A 61 11.80 -4.07 5.92
CA GLU A 61 13.03 -4.56 6.57
C GLU A 61 12.76 -4.95 8.01
N ASP A 62 13.23 -6.13 8.42
CA ASP A 62 13.11 -6.64 9.79
C ASP A 62 11.69 -6.54 10.39
N GLY A 63 10.68 -6.79 9.55
CA GLY A 63 9.27 -6.70 9.93
C GLY A 63 8.77 -5.27 10.16
N ARG A 64 9.40 -4.27 9.53
CA ARG A 64 9.02 -2.86 9.55
C ARG A 64 8.79 -2.38 8.12
N LEU A 65 7.74 -1.58 7.93
CA LEU A 65 7.53 -0.81 6.71
C LEU A 65 8.31 0.51 6.84
N VAL A 66 9.22 0.75 5.92
CA VAL A 66 9.89 2.05 5.77
C VAL A 66 9.19 2.79 4.65
N ILE A 67 8.71 4.00 4.97
CA ILE A 67 8.10 4.95 4.03
C ILE A 67 9.10 6.08 3.87
N GLU A 68 9.90 6.02 2.81
CA GLU A 68 10.81 7.10 2.47
C GLU A 68 10.03 8.18 1.71
N ILE A 69 10.19 9.42 2.14
CA ILE A 69 9.55 10.58 1.57
C ILE A 69 10.65 11.41 0.94
N ASN A 70 10.55 11.60 -0.36
CA ASN A 70 11.44 12.40 -1.17
C ASN A 70 10.68 13.58 -1.75
N ARG A 71 11.43 14.60 -2.13
CA ARG A 71 10.91 15.74 -2.89
C ARG A 71 10.70 15.36 -4.35
N GLU A 72 10.07 16.27 -5.08
CA GLU A 72 9.91 16.16 -6.54
C GLU A 72 11.24 15.95 -7.28
N ASP A 73 12.33 16.56 -6.82
CA ASP A 73 13.67 16.42 -7.39
C ASP A 73 14.45 15.17 -6.93
N ASP A 74 13.76 14.21 -6.31
CA ASP A 74 14.31 12.98 -5.74
C ASP A 74 15.24 13.19 -4.52
N SER A 75 15.41 14.42 -4.02
CA SER A 75 16.16 14.64 -2.78
C SER A 75 15.40 14.08 -1.57
N ALA A 76 16.15 13.43 -0.67
CA ALA A 76 15.57 12.83 0.53
C ALA A 76 15.03 13.91 1.47
N LEU A 77 13.79 13.72 1.93
CA LEU A 77 13.14 14.63 2.88
C LEU A 77 13.11 14.03 4.28
N GLU A 78 12.53 12.83 4.42
CA GLU A 78 12.50 12.08 5.66
C GLU A 78 12.10 10.61 5.43
N ALA A 79 12.07 9.82 6.50
CA ALA A 79 11.49 8.47 6.46
C ALA A 79 10.63 8.22 7.70
N ILE A 80 9.50 7.55 7.51
CA ILE A 80 8.62 7.06 8.56
C ILE A 80 8.83 5.54 8.67
N ILE A 81 9.09 5.05 9.88
CA ILE A 81 9.31 3.62 10.14
C ILE A 81 8.14 3.09 10.97
N LEU A 82 7.38 2.17 10.40
CA LEU A 82 6.21 1.56 11.02
C LEU A 82 6.47 0.08 11.29
N GLY A 83 6.39 -0.34 12.56
CA GLY A 83 6.44 -1.75 12.92
C GLY A 83 5.22 -2.50 12.39
N LEU A 84 5.42 -3.57 11.61
CA LEU A 84 4.32 -4.35 11.03
C LEU A 84 3.73 -5.38 12.00
N GLY A 85 4.19 -5.41 13.25
CA GLY A 85 3.76 -6.38 14.26
C GLY A 85 2.22 -6.47 14.41
N ARG A 86 1.54 -5.32 14.47
CA ARG A 86 0.07 -5.26 14.58
C ARG A 86 -0.66 -5.71 13.31
N PHE A 87 -0.01 -5.62 12.15
CA PHE A 87 -0.59 -5.99 10.86
C PHE A 87 -0.36 -7.46 10.50
N ARG A 88 0.49 -8.19 11.26
CA ARG A 88 0.81 -9.59 10.95
C ARG A 88 -0.42 -10.48 10.79
N ARG A 89 -1.39 -10.35 11.70
CA ARG A 89 -2.61 -11.16 11.67
C ARG A 89 -3.53 -10.75 10.50
N PRO A 90 -3.92 -9.47 10.34
CA PRO A 90 -4.73 -9.04 9.19
C PRO A 90 -4.09 -9.39 7.84
N ILE A 91 -2.78 -9.16 7.67
CA ILE A 91 -2.06 -9.50 6.43
C ILE A 91 -2.15 -11.00 6.14
N ARG A 92 -1.93 -11.85 7.15
CA ARG A 92 -2.03 -13.30 6.99
C ARG A 92 -3.45 -13.75 6.64
N GLU A 93 -4.46 -13.21 7.33
CA GLU A 93 -5.86 -13.54 7.08
C GLU A 93 -6.29 -13.08 5.67
N TYR A 94 -5.85 -11.90 5.23
CA TYR A 94 -6.05 -11.42 3.87
C TYR A 94 -5.47 -12.38 2.83
N PHE A 95 -4.21 -12.82 3.02
CA PHE A 95 -3.60 -13.79 2.11
C PHE A 95 -4.33 -15.14 2.10
N ALA A 96 -4.81 -15.63 3.24
CA ALA A 96 -5.57 -16.88 3.28
C ALA A 96 -6.88 -16.79 2.49
N ILE A 97 -7.57 -15.65 2.53
CA ILE A 97 -8.78 -15.41 1.73
C ILE A 97 -8.44 -15.35 0.24
N CYS A 98 -7.38 -14.63 -0.13
CA CYS A 98 -6.93 -14.57 -1.52
C CYS A 98 -6.51 -15.94 -2.06
N ASP A 99 -5.80 -16.76 -1.27
CA ASP A 99 -5.40 -18.11 -1.70
C ASP A 99 -6.62 -19.00 -1.90
N SER A 100 -7.61 -18.93 -0.99
CA SER A 100 -8.89 -19.64 -1.15
C SER A 100 -9.66 -19.17 -2.38
N TYR A 101 -9.61 -17.87 -2.70
CA TYR A 101 -10.19 -17.29 -3.91
C TYR A 101 -9.56 -17.88 -5.16
N TYR A 102 -8.23 -17.78 -5.29
CA TYR A 102 -7.51 -18.22 -6.48
C TYR A 102 -7.64 -19.73 -6.74
N GLN A 103 -7.70 -20.55 -5.68
CA GLN A 103 -7.92 -21.99 -5.83
C GLN A 103 -9.33 -22.33 -6.30
N ALA A 104 -10.33 -21.51 -5.94
CA ALA A 104 -11.73 -21.78 -6.25
C ALA A 104 -12.21 -21.11 -7.56
N ILE A 105 -11.55 -20.04 -8.02
CA ILE A 105 -12.07 -19.13 -9.05
C ILE A 105 -12.45 -19.82 -10.36
N SER A 106 -11.70 -20.84 -10.78
CA SER A 106 -12.00 -21.55 -12.04
C SER A 106 -13.34 -22.31 -12.00
N ASN A 107 -13.89 -22.59 -10.82
CA ASN A 107 -15.13 -23.34 -10.62
C ASN A 107 -16.14 -22.64 -9.68
N ALA A 108 -15.84 -21.43 -9.21
CA ALA A 108 -16.68 -20.71 -8.26
C ALA A 108 -17.89 -20.07 -8.94
N SER A 109 -19.04 -20.13 -8.29
CA SER A 109 -20.23 -19.38 -8.73
C SER A 109 -20.05 -17.87 -8.46
N PRO A 110 -20.78 -17.00 -9.18
CA PRO A 110 -20.75 -15.56 -8.92
C PRO A 110 -21.04 -15.19 -7.45
N GLN A 111 -21.96 -15.91 -6.80
CA GLN A 111 -22.29 -15.70 -5.40
C GLN A 111 -21.14 -16.06 -4.45
N GLN A 112 -20.35 -17.08 -4.78
CA GLN A 112 -19.16 -17.44 -4.01
C GLN A 112 -18.05 -16.39 -4.18
N ILE A 113 -17.88 -15.87 -5.39
CA ILE A 113 -16.93 -14.78 -5.67
C ILE A 113 -17.31 -13.53 -4.85
N GLU A 114 -18.58 -13.12 -4.88
CA GLU A 114 -19.06 -11.97 -4.09
C GLU A 114 -18.86 -12.17 -2.59
N THR A 115 -19.14 -13.38 -2.07
CA THR A 115 -18.94 -13.70 -0.65
C THR A 115 -17.47 -13.53 -0.24
N VAL A 116 -16.55 -13.99 -1.09
CA VAL A 116 -15.11 -13.87 -0.85
C VAL A 116 -14.66 -12.41 -0.91
N ASP A 117 -15.16 -11.63 -1.87
CA ASP A 117 -14.87 -10.20 -1.98
C ASP A 117 -15.37 -9.41 -0.77
N MET A 118 -16.56 -9.73 -0.25
CA MET A 118 -17.09 -9.14 0.97
C MET A 118 -16.20 -9.46 2.18
N ALA A 119 -15.77 -10.71 2.33
CA ALA A 119 -14.88 -11.12 3.41
C ALA A 119 -13.51 -10.44 3.31
N ARG A 120 -12.97 -10.31 2.09
CA ARG A 120 -11.73 -9.59 1.78
C ARG A 120 -11.82 -8.12 2.19
N ARG A 121 -12.93 -7.45 1.88
CA ARG A 121 -13.18 -6.05 2.29
C ARG A 121 -13.36 -5.92 3.79
N GLY A 122 -13.99 -6.89 4.45
CA GLY A 122 -14.13 -6.92 5.91
C GLY A 122 -12.78 -6.86 6.62
N ILE A 123 -11.83 -7.72 6.23
CA ILE A 123 -10.47 -7.70 6.79
C ILE A 123 -9.78 -6.35 6.58
N HIS A 124 -9.93 -5.77 5.38
CA HIS A 124 -9.36 -4.45 5.08
C HIS A 124 -9.93 -3.35 5.96
N ASN A 125 -11.25 -3.30 6.11
CA ASN A 125 -11.93 -2.29 6.91
C ASN A 125 -11.57 -2.42 8.39
N ASP A 126 -11.60 -3.65 8.94
CA ASP A 126 -11.25 -3.92 10.33
C ASP A 126 -9.79 -3.57 10.64
N ALA A 127 -8.89 -3.70 9.65
CA ALA A 127 -7.48 -3.33 9.81
C ALA A 127 -7.21 -1.84 9.66
N ALA A 128 -8.16 -1.08 9.10
CA ALA A 128 -8.07 0.36 8.89
C ALA A 128 -8.60 1.19 10.08
N GLU A 129 -9.36 0.55 10.99
CA GLU A 129 -9.84 1.12 12.25
C GLU A 129 -8.75 1.11 13.36
#